data_AF-A0A7S2CT29-F1
#
_entry.id   AF-A0A7S2CT29-F1
#
_cell.length_a   1.000
_cell.length_b   1.000
_cell.length_c   1.000
_cell.angle_alpha   90.00
_cell.angle_beta   90.00
_cell.angle_gamma   90.00
#
_symmetry.space_group_name_H-M   'P 1'
#
loop_
_entity.id
_entity.type
_entity.pdbx_description
1 polymer ?
#
loop_
_entity_poly.entity_id
_entity_poly.type
_entity_poly.pdbx_seq_one_letter_code
_entity_poly.pdbx_strand_id
1 'polypeptide(L)'
;TRVSSTMIMVLAPHAAYSNVAVFHAGGDVNLNRLMSTVLPGAQHLQALQNATMRMTTAEASLWFDALQRAHSYLEWGTGGSTVVASWLSLQNSTSLRQIYAIDSSLEWFSKLRLQSDVIARAEKRGRATLRVANIGRTLAWGVPEGWTNRSSKVQSAQAQSYVEERTSCCFDVILVDGRFRKACLLHALRLAHRNTTVLVHDAPRYLDHRAVRLYYDVVARKDTIAQLRPKDGAVNNAKSGDPDYLRLYTQLLYDWARRR
;
A
#
# COMPACT_ATOMS: atom_id res chain seq x y z
N THR A 1 -23.31 40.40 8.42
CA THR A 1 -21.92 40.46 8.89
C THR A 1 -21.32 39.06 8.82
N ARG A 2 -20.49 38.80 7.80
CA ARG A 2 -19.89 37.48 7.53
C ARG A 2 -18.72 37.24 8.49
N VAL A 3 -18.73 36.12 9.19
CA VAL A 3 -17.58 35.60 9.93
C VAL A 3 -16.70 34.83 8.96
N SER A 4 -15.47 35.30 8.79
CA SER A 4 -14.40 34.67 8.00
C SER A 4 -13.82 33.50 8.79
N SER A 5 -14.02 32.27 8.31
CA SER A 5 -13.26 31.11 8.80
C SER A 5 -11.99 30.97 7.98
N THR A 6 -10.88 31.48 8.53
CA THR A 6 -9.54 31.27 8.00
C THR A 6 -9.16 29.81 8.26
N MET A 7 -9.20 28.99 7.20
CA MET A 7 -8.70 27.61 7.21
C MET A 7 -7.18 27.67 7.41
N ILE A 8 -6.69 27.25 8.58
CA ILE A 8 -5.25 27.10 8.84
C ILE A 8 -4.76 25.94 7.97
N MET A 9 -4.13 26.30 6.85
CA MET A 9 -3.42 25.38 5.98
C MET A 9 -2.12 24.98 6.68
N VAL A 10 -2.11 23.82 7.35
CA VAL A 10 -0.87 23.26 7.91
C VAL A 10 -0.02 22.77 6.74
N LEU A 11 0.96 23.59 6.36
CA LEU A 11 2.04 23.21 5.46
C LEU A 11 2.78 22.01 6.08
N ALA A 12 2.76 20.86 5.41
CA ALA A 12 3.60 19.74 5.82
C ALA A 12 5.07 20.17 5.67
N PRO A 13 5.88 20.13 6.74
CA PRO A 13 7.29 20.48 6.64
C PRO A 13 8.00 19.48 5.72
N HIS A 14 9.05 19.96 5.04
CA HIS A 14 9.97 19.15 4.27
C HIS A 14 10.73 18.21 5.23
N ALA A 15 10.08 17.13 5.64
CA ALA A 15 10.66 16.17 6.56
C ALA A 15 11.68 15.31 5.82
N ALA A 16 12.94 15.32 6.26
CA ALA A 16 13.91 14.32 5.87
C ALA A 16 13.51 12.94 6.43
N TYR A 17 13.96 11.84 5.83
CA TYR A 17 13.68 10.47 6.32
C TYR A 17 14.13 10.24 7.77
N SER A 18 15.07 11.04 8.28
CA SER A 18 15.47 11.08 9.69
C SER A 18 14.29 11.41 10.63
N ASN A 19 13.36 12.26 10.20
CA ASN A 19 12.19 12.65 10.99
C ASN A 19 11.06 11.60 10.92
N VAL A 20 11.07 10.70 9.94
CA VAL A 20 10.07 9.61 9.81
C VAL A 20 10.24 8.58 10.94
N ALA A 21 11.42 8.53 11.57
CA ALA A 21 11.74 7.62 12.68
C ALA A 21 11.05 7.99 14.01
N VAL A 22 10.61 9.24 14.18
CA VAL A 22 10.02 9.73 15.44
C VAL A 22 8.69 10.41 15.15
N PHE A 23 7.66 9.61 14.91
CA PHE A 23 6.28 10.07 15.02
C PHE A 23 5.50 9.05 15.86
N HIS A 24 5.62 9.17 17.19
CA HIS A 24 4.91 8.34 18.17
C HIS A 24 3.55 8.92 18.61
N ALA A 25 3.10 10.02 18.01
CA ALA A 25 1.89 10.71 18.46
C ALA A 25 0.63 10.12 17.79
N GLY A 26 0.05 9.09 18.40
CA GLY A 26 -1.41 8.88 18.42
C GLY A 26 -2.06 7.97 17.36
N GLY A 27 -1.31 7.15 16.62
CA GLY A 27 -1.92 6.30 15.58
C GLY A 27 -1.16 5.06 15.13
N ASP A 28 -0.08 4.68 15.81
CA ASP A 28 0.68 3.47 15.45
C ASP A 28 0.11 2.23 16.16
N VAL A 29 0.08 1.10 15.46
CA VAL A 29 -0.33 -0.18 16.03
C VAL A 29 0.56 -0.58 17.19
N ASN A 30 -0.07 -0.89 18.33
CA ASN A 30 0.58 -1.69 19.35
C ASN A 30 0.63 -3.16 18.87
N LEU A 31 1.76 -3.53 18.29
CA LEU A 31 1.96 -4.87 17.73
C LEU A 31 1.80 -5.97 18.79
N ASN A 32 2.19 -5.72 20.04
CA ASN A 32 1.99 -6.70 21.11
C ASN A 32 0.49 -6.98 21.32
N ARG A 33 -0.36 -5.93 21.32
CA ARG A 33 -1.82 -6.07 21.43
C ARG A 33 -2.45 -6.73 20.20
N LEU A 34 -1.98 -6.37 18.99
CA LEU A 34 -2.46 -7.01 17.77
C LEU A 34 -2.11 -8.51 17.79
N MET A 35 -0.85 -8.86 18.05
CA MET A 35 -0.38 -10.24 17.97
C MET A 35 -0.94 -11.12 19.08
N SER A 36 -1.17 -10.60 20.30
CA SER A 36 -1.83 -11.37 21.37
C SER A 36 -3.27 -11.73 21.03
N THR A 37 -3.93 -10.93 20.21
CA THR A 37 -5.32 -11.17 19.77
C THR A 37 -5.37 -12.15 18.61
N VAL A 38 -4.41 -12.08 17.68
CA VAL A 38 -4.54 -12.81 16.41
C VAL A 38 -3.61 -14.02 16.27
N LEU A 39 -2.54 -14.14 17.06
CA LEU A 39 -1.71 -15.34 17.17
C LEU A 39 -1.36 -15.64 18.64
N PRO A 40 -2.31 -16.24 19.40
CA PRO A 40 -2.07 -16.63 20.77
C PRO A 40 -0.84 -17.54 20.87
N GLY A 41 0.17 -17.13 21.66
CA GLY A 41 1.42 -17.88 21.83
C GLY A 41 2.55 -17.53 20.88
N ALA A 42 2.44 -16.46 20.08
CA ALA A 42 3.57 -15.94 19.29
C ALA A 42 4.75 -15.55 20.20
N GLN A 43 5.76 -16.41 20.25
CA GLN A 43 7.05 -16.11 20.88
C GLN A 43 7.90 -15.25 19.93
N HIS A 44 8.81 -14.44 20.47
CA HIS A 44 9.78 -13.59 19.73
C HIS A 44 9.23 -12.36 18.98
N LEU A 45 8.35 -11.58 19.62
CA LEU A 45 7.93 -10.25 19.12
C LEU A 45 9.09 -9.23 19.02
N GLN A 46 10.26 -9.52 19.58
CA GLN A 46 11.50 -8.75 19.36
C GLN A 46 11.79 -8.55 17.86
N ALA A 47 11.51 -9.55 17.02
CA ALA A 47 11.70 -9.44 15.57
C ALA A 47 10.80 -8.38 14.90
N LEU A 48 9.74 -7.96 15.58
CA LEU A 48 8.79 -6.94 15.12
C LEU A 48 8.98 -5.60 15.84
N GLN A 49 9.97 -5.46 16.72
CA GLN A 49 10.17 -4.26 17.54
C GLN A 49 10.37 -2.97 16.72
N ASN A 50 10.90 -3.11 15.50
CA ASN A 50 11.13 -1.98 14.59
C ASN A 50 10.04 -1.84 13.51
N ALA A 51 8.96 -2.64 13.57
CA ALA A 51 7.88 -2.54 12.61
C ALA A 51 6.95 -1.37 12.99
N THR A 52 7.21 -0.18 12.43
CA THR A 52 6.28 0.94 12.55
C THR A 52 5.17 0.80 11.50
N MET A 53 4.01 0.31 11.93
CA MET A 53 2.81 0.25 11.10
C MET A 53 1.93 1.47 11.40
N ARG A 54 1.81 2.37 10.42
CA ARG A 54 1.00 3.59 10.52
C ARG A 54 -0.47 3.30 10.19
N MET A 55 -1.05 2.43 10.98
CA MET A 55 -2.46 2.04 11.00
C MET A 55 -2.93 2.07 12.45
N THR A 56 -4.19 2.40 12.70
CA THR A 56 -4.83 2.15 13.99
C THR A 56 -4.91 0.64 14.25
N THR A 57 -5.15 0.23 15.50
CA THR A 57 -5.36 -1.19 15.80
C THR A 57 -6.53 -1.78 15.00
N ALA A 58 -7.61 -1.01 14.79
CA ALA A 58 -8.76 -1.49 14.02
C ALA A 58 -8.45 -1.64 12.53
N GLU A 59 -7.67 -0.72 11.95
CA GLU A 59 -7.20 -0.80 10.58
C GLU A 59 -6.29 -2.01 10.35
N ALA A 60 -5.32 -2.22 11.24
CA ALA A 60 -4.40 -3.35 11.14
C ALA A 60 -5.07 -4.70 11.40
N SER A 61 -6.07 -4.76 12.29
CA SER A 61 -6.89 -5.96 12.46
C SER A 61 -7.60 -6.32 11.15
N LEU A 62 -8.22 -5.35 10.47
CA LEU A 62 -8.86 -5.60 9.17
C LEU A 62 -7.87 -6.10 8.12
N TRP A 63 -6.67 -5.51 8.07
CA TRP A 63 -5.60 -5.95 7.17
C TRP A 63 -5.12 -7.38 7.50
N PHE A 64 -4.90 -7.67 8.78
CA PHE A 64 -4.43 -8.97 9.22
C PHE A 64 -5.47 -10.07 8.95
N ASP A 65 -6.74 -9.81 9.22
CA ASP A 65 -7.83 -10.75 8.98
C ASP A 65 -7.90 -11.17 7.50
N ALA A 66 -7.63 -10.23 6.59
CA ALA A 66 -7.53 -10.54 5.16
C ALA A 66 -6.36 -11.50 4.85
N LEU A 67 -5.24 -11.39 5.57
CA LEU A 67 -4.05 -12.22 5.36
C LEU A 67 -4.15 -13.62 5.93
N GLN A 68 -5.02 -13.89 6.91
CA GLN A 68 -5.09 -15.18 7.61
C GLN A 68 -5.22 -16.40 6.67
N ARG A 69 -5.94 -16.22 5.56
CA ARG A 69 -6.18 -17.27 4.55
C ARG A 69 -5.51 -16.97 3.21
N ALA A 70 -4.70 -15.93 3.13
CA ALA A 70 -4.00 -15.55 1.92
C ALA A 70 -2.80 -16.48 1.71
N HIS A 71 -2.56 -16.89 0.47
CA HIS A 71 -1.31 -17.51 0.07
C HIS A 71 -0.34 -16.47 -0.50
N SER A 72 -0.89 -15.43 -1.12
CA SER A 72 -0.16 -14.41 -1.86
C SER A 72 -0.63 -12.99 -1.49
N TYR A 73 0.33 -12.10 -1.25
CA TYR A 73 0.11 -10.71 -0.85
C TYR A 73 0.93 -9.76 -1.71
N LEU A 74 0.31 -8.67 -2.15
CA LEU A 74 1.01 -7.54 -2.76
C LEU A 74 0.72 -6.26 -1.98
N GLU A 75 1.70 -5.39 -1.86
CA GLU A 75 1.49 -4.02 -1.41
C GLU A 75 2.21 -2.99 -2.29
N TRP A 76 1.53 -1.87 -2.54
CA TRP A 76 2.17 -0.62 -2.92
C TRP A 76 2.29 0.24 -1.68
N GLY A 77 3.49 0.74 -1.40
CA GLY A 77 3.84 1.42 -0.16
C GLY A 77 4.30 0.42 0.90
N THR A 78 5.50 0.60 1.40
CA THR A 78 6.15 -0.36 2.31
C THR A 78 6.38 0.23 3.69
N GLY A 79 6.45 -0.63 4.71
CA GLY A 79 6.57 -0.20 6.11
C GLY A 79 6.37 -1.33 7.09
N GLY A 80 5.69 -1.05 8.22
CA GLY A 80 5.39 -2.08 9.22
C GLY A 80 4.55 -3.24 8.68
N SER A 81 3.65 -3.00 7.70
CA SER A 81 2.91 -4.06 7.00
C SER A 81 3.84 -5.06 6.31
N THR A 82 4.90 -4.57 5.66
CA THR A 82 5.92 -5.39 5.00
C THR A 82 6.66 -6.28 6.00
N VAL A 83 7.04 -5.73 7.16
CA VAL A 83 7.74 -6.47 8.20
C VAL A 83 6.84 -7.56 8.79
N VAL A 84 5.60 -7.23 9.13
CA VAL A 84 4.65 -8.19 9.71
C VAL A 84 4.27 -9.27 8.71
N ALA A 85 3.97 -8.92 7.45
CA ALA A 85 3.69 -9.90 6.40
C ALA A 85 4.89 -10.84 6.19
N SER A 86 6.10 -10.29 6.13
CA SER A 86 7.34 -11.08 6.02
C SER A 86 7.48 -12.04 7.19
N TRP A 87 7.21 -11.60 8.42
CA TRP A 87 7.24 -12.45 9.60
C TRP A 87 6.20 -13.57 9.53
N LEU A 88 4.96 -13.23 9.14
CA LEU A 88 3.87 -14.21 8.96
C LEU A 88 4.25 -15.28 7.96
N SER A 89 4.90 -14.91 6.85
CA SER A 89 5.30 -15.85 5.80
C SER A 89 6.35 -16.89 6.23
N LEU A 90 7.05 -16.60 7.33
CA LEU A 90 8.05 -17.48 7.92
C LEU A 90 7.44 -18.43 8.96
N GLN A 91 6.19 -18.22 9.36
CA GLN A 91 5.51 -19.07 10.33
C GLN A 91 4.84 -20.26 9.64
N ASN A 92 4.94 -21.43 10.28
CA ASN A 92 4.29 -22.65 9.80
C ASN A 92 2.76 -22.60 9.96
N SER A 93 2.25 -21.78 10.88
CA SER A 93 0.82 -21.65 11.20
C SER A 93 0.03 -20.76 10.23
N THR A 94 0.69 -20.13 9.26
CA THR A 94 0.03 -19.28 8.25
C THR A 94 0.07 -19.94 6.88
N SER A 95 -0.83 -19.56 5.99
CA SER A 95 -0.80 -19.96 4.57
C SER A 95 0.02 -19.01 3.69
N LEU A 96 0.47 -17.87 4.22
CA LEU A 96 1.12 -16.83 3.43
C LEU A 96 2.52 -17.27 2.99
N ARG A 97 2.78 -17.30 1.69
CA ARG A 97 4.03 -17.83 1.12
C ARG A 97 4.69 -16.93 0.09
N GLN A 98 3.95 -15.97 -0.46
CA GLN A 98 4.45 -15.08 -1.50
C GLN A 98 4.07 -13.63 -1.20
N ILE A 99 5.06 -12.77 -1.05
CA ILE A 99 4.89 -11.34 -0.78
C ILE A 99 5.62 -10.53 -1.84
N TYR A 100 4.92 -9.58 -2.43
CA TYR A 100 5.51 -8.55 -3.29
C TYR A 100 5.29 -7.17 -2.65
N ALA A 101 6.37 -6.46 -2.36
CA ALA A 101 6.32 -5.16 -1.71
C ALA A 101 6.97 -4.11 -2.61
N ILE A 102 6.17 -3.17 -3.12
CA ILE A 102 6.59 -2.15 -4.09
C ILE A 102 6.69 -0.79 -3.40
N ASP A 103 7.83 -0.13 -3.51
CA ASP A 103 8.02 1.24 -3.05
C ASP A 103 8.80 2.06 -4.08
N SER A 104 8.68 3.37 -3.99
CA SER A 104 9.39 4.34 -4.80
C SER A 104 10.73 4.78 -4.20
N SER A 105 10.94 4.54 -2.90
CA SER A 105 12.11 5.03 -2.18
C SER A 105 13.15 3.95 -1.94
N LEU A 106 14.28 4.05 -2.64
CA LEU A 106 15.45 3.20 -2.40
C LEU A 106 16.03 3.39 -1.01
N GLU A 107 16.05 4.63 -0.50
CA GLU A 107 16.54 4.96 0.84
C GLU A 107 15.66 4.29 1.91
N TRP A 108 14.34 4.40 1.77
CA TRP A 108 13.39 3.76 2.67
C TRP A 108 13.53 2.23 2.66
N PHE A 109 13.68 1.62 1.47
CA PHE A 109 13.92 0.19 1.37
C PHE A 109 15.21 -0.25 2.06
N SER A 110 16.28 0.51 1.86
CA SER A 110 17.57 0.23 2.49
C SER A 110 17.42 0.28 4.01
N LYS A 111 16.69 1.28 4.53
CA LYS A 111 16.37 1.39 5.96
C LYS A 111 15.54 0.22 6.46
N LEU A 112 14.47 -0.19 5.76
CA LEU A 112 13.63 -1.34 6.16
C LEU A 112 14.44 -2.64 6.23
N ARG A 113 15.30 -2.90 5.24
CA ARG A 113 16.18 -4.08 5.23
C ARG A 113 17.20 -4.06 6.37
N LEU A 114 17.78 -2.90 6.67
CA LEU A 114 18.73 -2.76 7.77
C LEU A 114 18.07 -2.91 9.14
N GLN A 115 16.82 -2.46 9.30
CA GLN A 115 16.12 -2.44 10.58
C GLN A 115 15.32 -3.73 10.87
N SER A 116 15.14 -4.61 9.87
CA SER A 116 14.38 -5.84 10.00
C SER A 116 15.10 -7.04 9.39
N ASP A 117 15.65 -7.88 10.27
CA ASP A 117 16.21 -9.19 9.88
C ASP A 117 15.15 -10.13 9.29
N VAL A 118 13.87 -9.92 9.63
CA VAL A 118 12.73 -10.68 9.13
C VAL A 118 12.58 -10.55 7.61
N ILE A 119 12.66 -9.33 7.09
CA ILE A 119 12.56 -9.09 5.64
C ILE A 119 13.67 -9.85 4.93
N ALA A 120 14.92 -9.70 5.39
CA ALA A 120 16.07 -10.39 4.81
C ALA A 120 15.91 -11.92 4.85
N ARG A 121 15.41 -12.48 5.95
CA ARG A 121 15.10 -13.92 6.06
C ARG A 121 14.00 -14.36 5.09
N ALA A 122 12.93 -13.58 4.95
CA ALA A 122 11.85 -13.87 4.03
C ALA A 122 12.33 -13.82 2.57
N GLU A 123 13.14 -12.83 2.20
CA GLU A 123 13.78 -12.75 0.87
C GLU A 123 14.69 -13.98 0.63
N LYS A 124 15.54 -14.35 1.60
CA LYS A 124 16.42 -15.52 1.50
C LYS A 124 15.66 -16.85 1.32
N ARG A 125 14.46 -16.96 1.91
CA ARG A 125 13.57 -18.13 1.75
C ARG A 125 12.67 -18.05 0.51
N GLY A 126 12.83 -17.03 -0.34
CA GLY A 126 11.98 -16.80 -1.51
C GLY A 126 10.52 -16.48 -1.17
N ARG A 127 10.25 -16.01 0.06
CA ARG A 127 8.90 -15.67 0.54
C ARG A 127 8.52 -14.22 0.28
N ALA A 128 9.49 -13.31 0.26
CA ALA A 128 9.28 -11.89 0.00
C ALA A 128 10.14 -11.41 -1.18
N THR A 129 9.59 -10.48 -1.96
CA THR A 129 10.28 -9.78 -3.04
C THR A 129 10.00 -8.30 -2.91
N LEU A 130 11.03 -7.53 -2.54
CA LEU A 130 10.94 -6.06 -2.48
C LEU A 130 11.37 -5.46 -3.83
N ARG A 131 10.56 -4.55 -4.36
CA ARG A 131 10.77 -3.91 -5.67
C ARG A 131 10.79 -2.39 -5.54
N VAL A 132 11.91 -1.79 -5.94
CA VAL A 132 12.04 -0.34 -6.05
C VAL A 132 11.55 0.09 -7.42
N ALA A 133 10.36 0.68 -7.46
CA ALA A 133 9.86 1.27 -8.67
C ALA A 133 10.49 2.65 -8.89
N ASN A 134 11.34 2.74 -9.92
CA ASN A 134 12.16 3.92 -10.14
C ASN A 134 11.35 5.08 -10.76
N ILE A 135 10.99 6.05 -9.92
CA ILE A 135 10.33 7.30 -10.33
C ILE A 135 11.26 8.52 -10.21
N GLY A 136 12.57 8.28 -10.19
CA GLY A 136 13.61 9.26 -9.88
C GLY A 136 13.87 9.41 -8.38
N ARG A 137 14.68 10.41 -8.01
CA ARG A 137 14.93 10.75 -6.60
C ARG A 137 13.61 11.04 -5.90
N THR A 138 13.46 10.57 -4.66
CA THR A 138 12.25 10.74 -3.85
C THR A 138 12.56 11.48 -2.55
N LEU A 139 11.62 12.33 -2.15
CA LEU A 139 11.55 12.95 -0.83
C LEU A 139 10.76 12.04 0.13
N ALA A 140 10.48 12.51 1.34
CA ALA A 140 9.63 11.78 2.29
C ALA A 140 8.31 11.33 1.65
N TRP A 141 7.83 10.18 2.11
CA TRP A 141 6.63 9.51 1.58
C TRP A 141 6.73 9.06 0.12
N GLY A 142 7.95 8.91 -0.40
CA GLY A 142 8.18 8.44 -1.76
C GLY A 142 7.73 9.43 -2.83
N VAL A 143 7.61 10.73 -2.47
CA VAL A 143 7.22 11.76 -3.43
C VAL A 143 8.41 12.07 -4.35
N PRO A 144 8.32 11.87 -5.67
CA PRO A 144 9.41 12.23 -6.56
C PRO A 144 9.76 13.71 -6.51
N GLU A 145 11.06 13.98 -6.40
CA GLU A 145 11.64 15.32 -6.33
C GLU A 145 11.38 16.11 -7.63
N GLY A 146 10.95 17.36 -7.51
CA GLY A 146 10.66 18.23 -8.66
C GLY A 146 9.46 17.78 -9.50
N TRP A 147 8.54 16.98 -8.95
CA TRP A 147 7.41 16.41 -9.69
C TRP A 147 6.62 17.44 -10.51
N THR A 148 6.27 18.57 -9.91
CA THR A 148 5.45 19.62 -10.54
C THR A 148 6.12 20.29 -11.74
N ASN A 149 7.44 20.14 -11.90
CA ASN A 149 8.20 20.73 -12.99
C ASN A 149 8.33 19.77 -14.19
N ARG A 150 7.89 18.52 -14.04
CA ARG A 150 7.95 17.49 -15.10
C ARG A 150 6.77 17.66 -16.06
N SER A 151 6.98 17.39 -17.35
CA SER A 151 5.87 17.33 -18.31
C SER A 151 4.89 16.21 -17.97
N SER A 152 3.64 16.34 -18.39
CA SER A 152 2.60 15.31 -18.17
C SER A 152 3.00 13.94 -18.72
N LYS A 153 3.75 13.89 -19.83
CA LYS A 153 4.28 12.65 -20.41
C LYS A 153 5.28 11.96 -19.48
N VAL A 154 6.23 12.72 -18.90
CA VAL A 154 7.21 12.18 -17.94
C VAL A 154 6.51 11.72 -16.67
N GLN A 155 5.57 12.54 -16.19
CA GLN A 155 4.74 12.20 -15.02
C GLN A 155 4.00 10.88 -15.23
N SER A 156 3.26 10.74 -16.33
CA SER A 156 2.53 9.51 -16.64
C SER A 156 3.45 8.30 -16.78
N ALA A 157 4.62 8.44 -17.42
CA ALA A 157 5.56 7.33 -17.57
C ALA A 157 6.10 6.84 -16.21
N GLN A 158 6.35 7.75 -15.27
CA GLN A 158 6.81 7.41 -13.92
C GLN A 158 5.68 6.84 -13.07
N ALA A 159 4.47 7.38 -13.17
CA ALA A 159 3.28 6.79 -12.58
C ALA A 159 3.12 5.34 -13.04
N GLN A 160 3.26 5.10 -14.34
CA GLN A 160 3.19 3.78 -14.93
C GLN A 160 4.30 2.86 -14.40
N SER A 161 5.55 3.32 -14.37
CA SER A 161 6.66 2.55 -13.79
C SER A 161 6.41 2.14 -12.34
N TYR A 162 5.76 3.00 -11.54
CA TYR A 162 5.38 2.66 -10.16
C TYR A 162 4.25 1.64 -10.08
N VAL A 163 3.17 1.90 -10.81
CA VAL A 163 1.93 1.11 -10.75
C VAL A 163 2.14 -0.28 -11.35
N GLU A 164 2.93 -0.36 -12.43
CA GLU A 164 3.17 -1.58 -13.22
C GLU A 164 4.52 -2.22 -12.91
N GLU A 165 5.12 -1.89 -11.76
CA GLU A 165 6.38 -2.50 -11.32
C GLU A 165 6.28 -4.03 -11.34
N ARG A 166 7.36 -4.69 -11.76
CA ARG A 166 7.30 -6.09 -12.19
C ARG A 166 6.95 -7.02 -11.03
N THR A 167 5.80 -7.67 -11.17
CA THR A 167 5.31 -8.69 -10.24
C THR A 167 4.80 -9.93 -10.98
N SER A 168 4.45 -10.97 -10.24
CA SER A 168 3.67 -12.10 -10.76
C SER A 168 2.17 -11.83 -10.58
N CYS A 169 1.33 -12.53 -11.33
CA CYS A 169 -0.11 -12.63 -11.04
C CYS A 169 -0.40 -14.04 -10.50
N CYS A 170 -1.42 -14.24 -9.67
CA CYS A 170 -2.36 -13.25 -9.10
C CYS A 170 -2.33 -13.31 -7.57
N PHE A 171 -2.82 -12.26 -6.90
CA PHE A 171 -2.73 -12.14 -5.45
C PHE A 171 -4.07 -12.35 -4.74
N ASP A 172 -4.04 -13.01 -3.59
CA ASP A 172 -5.22 -13.18 -2.72
C ASP A 172 -5.55 -11.87 -2.00
N VAL A 173 -4.52 -11.12 -1.60
CA VAL A 173 -4.66 -9.83 -0.92
C VAL A 173 -3.76 -8.79 -1.56
N ILE A 174 -4.29 -7.59 -1.76
CA ILE A 174 -3.57 -6.45 -2.30
C ILE A 174 -3.77 -5.24 -1.38
N LEU A 175 -2.72 -4.63 -0.86
CA LEU A 175 -2.77 -3.36 -0.11
C LEU A 175 -2.32 -2.19 -0.99
N VAL A 176 -3.16 -1.16 -1.10
CA VAL A 176 -2.85 0.11 -1.75
C VAL A 176 -2.63 1.19 -0.69
N ASP A 177 -1.38 1.35 -0.28
CA ASP A 177 -0.94 2.36 0.69
C ASP A 177 0.23 3.24 0.16
N GLY A 178 0.45 3.18 -1.15
CA GLY A 178 1.59 3.79 -1.81
C GLY A 178 1.33 5.16 -2.40
N ARG A 179 2.06 5.46 -3.48
CA ARG A 179 1.77 6.57 -4.41
C ARG A 179 0.76 6.12 -5.47
N PHE A 180 0.23 7.08 -6.24
CA PHE A 180 -0.66 6.79 -7.39
C PHE A 180 -1.88 5.91 -7.06
N ARG A 181 -2.42 5.99 -5.82
CA ARG A 181 -3.39 5.01 -5.29
C ARG A 181 -4.59 4.72 -6.18
N LYS A 182 -5.11 5.72 -6.91
CA LYS A 182 -6.21 5.50 -7.86
C LYS A 182 -5.80 4.60 -9.05
N ALA A 183 -4.62 4.83 -9.61
CA ALA A 183 -4.07 4.01 -10.68
C ALA A 183 -3.71 2.60 -10.15
N CYS A 184 -3.10 2.51 -8.96
CA CYS A 184 -2.86 1.22 -8.28
C CYS A 184 -4.16 0.44 -8.06
N LEU A 185 -5.25 1.10 -7.65
CA LEU A 185 -6.56 0.44 -7.48
C LEU A 185 -7.07 -0.17 -8.79
N LEU A 186 -6.96 0.51 -9.93
CA LEU A 186 -7.35 -0.13 -11.20
C LEU A 186 -6.36 -1.23 -11.59
N HIS A 187 -5.05 -0.99 -11.49
CA HIS A 187 -4.05 -1.99 -11.84
C HIS A 187 -4.15 -3.25 -10.97
N ALA A 188 -4.58 -3.13 -9.72
CA ALA A 188 -4.85 -4.26 -8.85
C ALA A 188 -5.82 -5.28 -9.47
N LEU A 189 -6.77 -4.85 -10.31
CA LEU A 189 -7.68 -5.77 -11.02
C LEU A 189 -6.94 -6.66 -12.03
N ARG A 190 -5.85 -6.18 -12.63
CA ARG A 190 -4.99 -6.98 -13.51
C ARG A 190 -4.20 -8.03 -12.73
N LEU A 191 -3.89 -7.73 -11.47
CA LEU A 191 -3.16 -8.62 -10.55
C LEU A 191 -4.11 -9.48 -9.69
N ALA A 192 -5.41 -9.31 -9.84
CA ALA A 192 -6.44 -9.99 -9.06
C ALA A 192 -7.00 -11.24 -9.75
N HIS A 193 -7.56 -12.13 -8.95
CA HIS A 193 -8.61 -13.07 -9.33
C HIS A 193 -9.95 -12.59 -8.71
N ARG A 194 -11.06 -13.24 -9.06
CA ARG A 194 -12.42 -12.82 -8.60
C ARG A 194 -12.57 -12.72 -7.07
N ASN A 195 -11.78 -13.50 -6.34
CA ASN A 195 -11.80 -13.58 -4.87
C ASN A 195 -10.68 -12.75 -4.20
N THR A 196 -9.95 -11.93 -4.95
CA THR A 196 -8.90 -11.07 -4.36
C THR A 196 -9.53 -10.03 -3.45
N THR A 197 -8.98 -9.87 -2.26
CA THR A 197 -9.32 -8.79 -1.33
C THR A 197 -8.40 -7.61 -1.59
N VAL A 198 -8.95 -6.44 -1.88
CA VAL A 198 -8.16 -5.22 -2.09
C VAL A 198 -8.38 -4.29 -0.90
N LEU A 199 -7.32 -3.93 -0.20
CA LEU A 199 -7.33 -2.96 0.89
C LEU A 199 -6.78 -1.63 0.38
N VAL A 200 -7.41 -0.52 0.76
CA VAL A 200 -6.90 0.82 0.45
C VAL A 200 -6.90 1.65 1.72
N HIS A 201 -5.74 2.22 2.05
CA HIS A 201 -5.61 3.16 3.16
C HIS A 201 -5.93 4.59 2.70
N ASP A 202 -6.19 5.50 3.63
CA ASP A 202 -6.74 6.84 3.36
C ASP A 202 -8.02 6.78 2.49
N ALA A 203 -8.79 5.71 2.64
CA ALA A 203 -9.96 5.37 1.83
C ALA A 203 -10.96 6.52 1.61
N PRO A 204 -11.29 7.38 2.61
CA PRO A 204 -12.22 8.49 2.40
C PRO A 204 -11.88 9.39 1.20
N ARG A 205 -10.62 9.41 0.75
CA ARG A 205 -10.15 10.20 -0.39
C ARG A 205 -10.47 9.56 -1.75
N TYR A 206 -10.89 8.30 -1.78
CA TYR A 206 -10.96 7.48 -3.00
C TYR A 206 -12.30 6.77 -3.20
N LEU A 207 -13.08 6.51 -2.16
CA LEU A 207 -14.28 5.68 -2.26
C LEU A 207 -15.36 6.24 -3.20
N ASP A 208 -15.54 7.56 -3.26
CA ASP A 208 -16.50 8.19 -4.17
C ASP A 208 -15.95 8.35 -5.61
N HIS A 209 -14.68 8.05 -5.83
CA HIS A 209 -14.06 8.17 -7.14
C HIS A 209 -14.66 7.16 -8.13
N ARG A 210 -14.86 7.59 -9.37
CA ARG A 210 -15.40 6.75 -10.47
C ARG A 210 -14.70 5.39 -10.59
N ALA A 211 -13.38 5.34 -10.41
CA ALA A 211 -12.60 4.11 -10.43
C ALA A 211 -13.04 3.07 -9.38
N VAL A 212 -13.35 3.50 -8.16
CA VAL A 212 -13.85 2.59 -7.12
C VAL A 212 -15.31 2.24 -7.42
N ARG A 213 -16.16 3.24 -7.66
CA ARG A 213 -17.60 3.02 -7.90
C ARG A 213 -17.90 2.07 -9.06
N LEU A 214 -17.10 2.09 -10.12
CA LEU A 214 -17.31 1.24 -11.29
C LEU A 214 -16.80 -0.19 -11.10
N TYR A 215 -15.69 -0.39 -10.39
CA TYR A 215 -14.96 -1.66 -10.42
C TYR A 215 -14.88 -2.40 -9.07
N TYR A 216 -15.30 -1.75 -7.98
CA TYR A 216 -15.18 -2.30 -6.64
C TYR A 216 -16.47 -2.14 -5.83
N ASP A 217 -16.77 -3.16 -5.03
CA ASP A 217 -17.69 -3.08 -3.91
C ASP A 217 -16.92 -2.79 -2.62
N VAL A 218 -17.43 -1.88 -1.80
CA VAL A 218 -16.88 -1.60 -0.47
C VAL A 218 -17.46 -2.59 0.52
N VAL A 219 -16.63 -3.52 0.99
CA VAL A 219 -17.04 -4.61 1.89
C VAL A 219 -17.04 -4.15 3.35
N ALA A 220 -15.99 -3.43 3.76
CA ALA A 220 -15.82 -2.97 5.14
C ALA A 220 -14.96 -1.71 5.19
N ARG A 221 -15.11 -0.94 6.28
CA ARG A 221 -14.27 0.21 6.60
C ARG A 221 -13.94 0.20 8.08
N LYS A 222 -12.69 0.51 8.41
CA LYS A 222 -12.22 0.76 9.77
C LYS A 222 -11.38 2.01 9.72
N ASP A 223 -11.79 3.05 10.44
CA ASP A 223 -11.17 4.38 10.40
C ASP A 223 -10.91 4.85 8.95
N THR A 224 -9.65 4.87 8.51
CA THR A 224 -9.22 5.30 7.18
C THR A 224 -8.85 4.17 6.23
N ILE A 225 -8.90 2.89 6.64
CA ILE A 225 -8.76 1.75 5.72
C ILE A 225 -10.12 1.24 5.23
N ALA A 226 -10.19 0.85 3.96
CA ALA A 226 -11.34 0.17 3.38
C ALA A 226 -10.94 -1.16 2.75
N GLN A 227 -11.78 -2.18 2.96
CA GLN A 227 -11.73 -3.45 2.26
C GLN A 227 -12.68 -3.42 1.08
N LEU A 228 -12.16 -3.78 -0.09
CA LEU A 228 -12.83 -3.78 -1.37
C LEU A 228 -12.84 -5.18 -1.98
N ARG A 229 -13.87 -5.46 -2.78
CA ARG A 229 -13.98 -6.66 -3.62
C ARG A 229 -14.13 -6.23 -5.08
N PRO A 230 -13.42 -6.85 -6.05
CA PRO A 230 -13.71 -6.61 -7.45
C PRO A 230 -15.16 -6.93 -7.78
N LYS A 231 -15.85 -6.03 -8.48
CA LYS A 231 -17.19 -6.29 -9.02
C LYS A 231 -17.16 -7.38 -10.09
N ASP A 232 -18.32 -7.97 -10.34
CA ASP A 232 -18.48 -8.90 -11.46
C ASP A 232 -18.02 -8.25 -12.78
N GLY A 233 -17.24 -8.99 -13.56
CA GLY A 233 -16.64 -8.52 -14.81
C GLY A 233 -15.43 -7.58 -14.65
N ALA A 234 -15.19 -6.96 -13.48
CA ALA A 234 -14.13 -5.96 -13.30
C ALA A 234 -12.72 -6.52 -13.61
N VAL A 235 -12.41 -7.71 -13.10
CA VAL A 235 -11.13 -8.40 -13.38
C VAL A 235 -11.01 -8.76 -14.86
N ASN A 236 -12.09 -9.21 -15.49
CA ASN A 236 -12.09 -9.55 -16.91
C ASN A 236 -11.85 -8.31 -17.78
N ASN A 237 -12.57 -7.22 -17.53
CA ASN A 237 -12.42 -5.95 -18.24
C ASN A 237 -10.96 -5.43 -18.14
N ALA A 238 -10.36 -5.53 -16.96
CA ALA A 238 -8.99 -5.09 -16.75
C ALA A 238 -7.95 -5.93 -17.53
N LYS A 239 -8.17 -7.25 -17.63
CA LYS A 239 -7.26 -8.21 -18.27
C LYS A 239 -7.48 -8.33 -19.78
N SER A 240 -8.71 -8.17 -20.27
CA SER A 240 -9.02 -8.18 -21.71
C SER A 240 -8.66 -6.87 -22.41
N GLY A 241 -8.36 -5.82 -21.64
CA GLY A 241 -8.12 -4.50 -22.21
C GLY A 241 -9.41 -3.83 -22.68
N ASP A 242 -10.48 -3.94 -21.88
CA ASP A 242 -11.74 -3.25 -22.15
C ASP A 242 -11.48 -1.74 -22.42
N PRO A 243 -12.03 -1.16 -23.50
CA PRO A 243 -11.74 0.22 -23.88
C PRO A 243 -12.07 1.24 -22.79
N ASP A 244 -13.15 1.05 -22.03
CA ASP A 244 -13.59 2.01 -21.01
C ASP A 244 -12.68 1.93 -19.78
N TYR A 245 -12.27 0.72 -19.40
CA TYR A 245 -11.24 0.49 -18.40
C TYR A 245 -9.92 1.13 -18.81
N LEU A 246 -9.44 0.90 -20.04
CA LEU A 246 -8.18 1.45 -20.53
C LEU A 246 -8.19 2.98 -20.55
N ARG A 247 -9.28 3.60 -21.02
CA ARG A 247 -9.40 5.07 -21.01
C ARG A 247 -9.31 5.64 -19.60
N LEU A 248 -10.02 5.05 -18.64
CA LEU A 248 -9.97 5.50 -17.25
C LEU A 248 -8.59 5.25 -16.61
N TYR A 249 -7.99 4.09 -16.86
CA TYR A 249 -6.67 3.75 -16.34
C TYR A 249 -5.59 4.70 -16.88
N THR A 250 -5.57 4.95 -18.18
CA THR A 250 -4.67 5.93 -18.78
C THR A 250 -4.89 7.31 -18.18
N GLN A 251 -6.14 7.78 -18.07
CA GLN A 251 -6.44 9.05 -17.41
C GLN A 251 -5.84 9.12 -16.00
N LEU A 252 -5.95 8.04 -15.21
CA LEU A 252 -5.43 8.00 -13.84
C LEU A 252 -3.90 8.04 -13.74
N LEU A 253 -3.18 7.54 -14.75
CA LEU A 253 -1.73 7.69 -14.84
C LEU A 253 -1.31 9.14 -15.09
N TYR A 254 -2.13 9.90 -15.81
CA TYR A 254 -1.96 11.35 -16.00
C TYR A 254 -2.47 12.18 -14.81
N ASP A 255 -3.43 11.66 -14.02
CA ASP A 255 -4.10 12.40 -12.93
C ASP A 255 -3.27 12.56 -11.64
N TRP A 256 -1.99 12.25 -11.65
CA TRP A 256 -1.13 12.60 -10.51
C TRP A 256 -0.50 13.98 -10.69
N ALA A 257 -1.33 15.02 -10.69
CA ALA A 257 -0.91 16.40 -10.58
C ALA A 257 -2.05 17.21 -9.95
N ARG A 258 -2.03 17.34 -8.62
CA ARG A 258 -2.64 18.42 -7.80
C ARG A 258 -2.78 17.98 -6.35
N ARG A 259 -1.66 17.97 -5.63
CA ARG A 259 -1.60 18.28 -4.19
C ARG A 259 -0.31 19.04 -3.95
N ARG A 260 -0.39 20.36 -4.08
CA ARG A 260 0.39 21.25 -3.22
C ARG A 260 -0.19 21.13 -1.81
#